data_AF-A0A1H3PTB8-F1
#
_entry.id   AF-A0A1H3PTB8-F1
#
_cell.length_a   1.000
_cell.length_b   1.000
_cell.length_c   1.000
_cell.angle_alpha   90.00
_cell.angle_beta   90.00
_cell.angle_gamma   90.00
#
_symmetry.space_group_name_H-M   'P 1'
#
loop_
_entity.id
_entity.type
_entity.pdbx_description
1 polymer ?
#
loop_
_entity_poly.entity_id
_entity_poly.type
_entity_poly.pdbx_seq_one_letter_code
_entity_poly.pdbx_strand_id
1 'polypeptide(L)'
;MSGFIKPGHHCLKTLFSILYNYYWFIRLTRNASVQRKYYRLVSKEKKRLIDSGVDREELRLLCRYLANPRNRFAERNLNSL
;
A
#
# COMPACT_ATOMS: atom_id res chain seq x y z
N MET A 1 23.93 -12.14 7.63
CA MET A 1 23.45 -12.63 6.33
C MET A 1 21.94 -12.81 6.40
N SER A 2 21.17 -11.73 6.21
CA SER A 2 19.70 -11.79 6.16
C SER A 2 19.29 -12.10 4.72
N GLY A 3 18.87 -13.35 4.48
CA GLY A 3 18.42 -13.83 3.19
C GLY A 3 17.13 -13.12 2.76
N PHE A 4 17.23 -12.31 1.71
CA PHE A 4 16.09 -11.70 1.03
C PHE A 4 15.38 -12.81 0.23
N ILE A 5 14.38 -13.47 0.82
CA ILE A 5 13.50 -14.38 0.08
C ILE A 5 12.68 -13.47 -0.85
N LYS A 6 13.03 -13.41 -2.14
CA LYS A 6 12.19 -12.77 -3.16
C LYS A 6 11.08 -13.75 -3.53
N PRO A 7 9.82 -13.55 -3.08
CA PRO A 7 8.74 -14.39 -3.53
C PRO A 7 8.53 -14.18 -5.03
N GLY A 8 8.37 -15.28 -5.78
CA GLY A 8 8.17 -15.26 -7.23
C GLY A 8 7.01 -14.34 -7.65
N HIS A 9 7.11 -13.78 -8.85
CA HIS A 9 6.22 -12.73 -9.39
C HIS A 9 4.70 -13.02 -9.34
N HIS A 10 4.30 -14.29 -9.21
CA HIS A 10 2.89 -14.69 -9.04
C HIS A 10 2.35 -14.50 -7.61
N CYS A 11 3.22 -14.54 -6.59
CA CYS A 11 2.88 -14.37 -5.17
C CYS A 11 2.78 -12.89 -4.76
N LEU A 12 3.49 -11.99 -5.46
CA LEU A 12 3.43 -10.55 -5.19
C LEU A 12 2.03 -9.94 -5.46
N LYS A 13 1.29 -10.47 -6.44
CA LYS A 13 -0.08 -10.01 -6.73
C LYS A 13 -1.07 -10.37 -5.60
N THR A 14 -0.90 -11.52 -4.95
CA THR A 14 -1.75 -11.92 -3.82
C THR A 14 -1.37 -11.16 -2.54
N LEU A 15 -0.07 -10.89 -2.32
CA LEU A 15 0.41 -10.22 -1.11
C LEU A 15 -0.24 -8.84 -0.88
N PHE A 16 -0.37 -8.04 -1.95
CA PHE A 16 -0.95 -6.69 -1.87
C PHE A 16 -2.44 -6.62 -2.25
N SER A 17 -3.05 -7.73 -2.68
CA SER A 17 -4.44 -7.77 -3.20
C SER A 17 -5.46 -7.12 -2.25
N ILE A 18 -5.30 -7.35 -0.94
CA ILE A 18 -6.13 -6.76 0.12
C ILE A 18 -6.00 -5.24 0.13
N LEU A 19 -4.78 -4.72 0.04
CA LEU A 19 -4.48 -3.29 0.02
C LEU A 19 -5.12 -2.61 -1.21
N TYR A 20 -5.00 -3.23 -2.39
CA TYR A 20 -5.64 -2.77 -3.62
C TYR A 20 -7.17 -2.70 -3.48
N ASN A 21 -7.79 -3.74 -2.89
CA ASN A 21 -9.23 -3.77 -2.65
C ASN A 21 -9.68 -2.66 -1.70
N TYR A 22 -8.99 -2.43 -0.59
CA TYR A 22 -9.34 -1.34 0.33
C TYR A 22 -9.29 0.03 -0.35
N TYR A 23 -8.24 0.31 -1.12
CA TYR A 23 -8.14 1.57 -1.86
C TYR A 23 -9.17 1.68 -2.98
N TRP A 24 -9.57 0.57 -3.60
CA TRP A 24 -10.68 0.56 -4.54
C TRP A 24 -12.00 0.97 -3.85
N PHE A 25 -12.32 0.40 -2.69
CA PHE A 25 -13.50 0.78 -1.91
C PHE A 25 -13.46 2.25 -1.46
N ILE A 26 -12.30 2.76 -1.02
CA ILE A 26 -12.12 4.17 -0.64
C ILE A 26 -12.44 5.09 -1.82
N ARG A 27 -12.01 4.75 -3.04
CA ARG A 27 -12.26 5.56 -4.24
C ARG A 27 -13.70 5.45 -4.73
N LEU A 28 -14.33 4.29 -4.56
CA LEU A 28 -15.72 4.07 -4.96
C LEU A 28 -16.70 4.83 -4.06
N THR A 29 -16.48 4.80 -2.74
CA THR A 29 -17.45 5.34 -1.79
C THR A 29 -17.32 6.86 -1.62
N ARG A 30 -18.47 7.55 -1.62
CA ARG A 30 -18.56 8.99 -1.27
C ARG A 30 -18.83 9.22 0.21
N ASN A 31 -19.12 8.16 0.98
CA ASN A 31 -19.44 8.29 2.41
C ASN A 31 -18.16 8.38 3.25
N ALA A 32 -17.97 9.52 3.92
CA ALA A 32 -16.79 9.78 4.73
C ALA A 32 -16.59 8.80 5.90
N SER A 33 -17.68 8.29 6.50
CA SER A 33 -17.60 7.29 7.58
C SER A 33 -17.04 5.96 7.06
N VAL A 34 -17.53 5.54 5.88
CA VAL A 34 -17.05 4.34 5.19
C VAL A 34 -15.59 4.50 4.78
N GLN A 35 -15.21 5.65 4.22
CA GLN A 35 -13.81 5.95 3.90
C GLN A 35 -12.90 5.84 5.13
N ARG A 36 -13.30 6.44 6.27
CA ARG A 36 -12.54 6.33 7.53
C ARG A 36 -12.39 4.89 7.99
N LYS A 37 -13.45 4.07 7.90
CA LYS A 37 -13.39 2.63 8.20
C LYS A 37 -12.31 1.95 7.35
N TYR A 38 -12.31 2.16 6.03
CA TYR A 38 -11.32 1.53 5.15
C TYR A 38 -9.90 2.05 5.38
N TYR A 39 -9.70 3.33 5.68
CA TYR A 39 -8.38 3.85 6.05
C TYR A 39 -7.84 3.21 7.34
N ARG A 40 -8.70 2.88 8.32
CA ARG A 40 -8.31 2.09 9.50
C ARG A 40 -7.88 0.67 9.12
N LEU A 41 -8.59 0.02 8.20
CA LEU A 41 -8.23 -1.30 7.68
C LEU A 41 -6.89 -1.28 6.92
N VAL A 42 -6.65 -0.24 6.10
CA VAL A 42 -5.37 -0.01 5.44
C VAL A 42 -4.25 0.11 6.46
N SER A 43 -4.44 0.85 7.55
CA SER A 43 -3.41 0.97 8.61
C SER A 43 -3.05 -0.39 9.22
N LYS A 44 -4.06 -1.22 9.53
CA LYS A 44 -3.86 -2.58 10.05
C LYS A 44 -3.10 -3.46 9.06
N GLU A 45 -3.46 -3.37 7.78
CA GLU A 45 -2.83 -4.15 6.71
C GLU A 45 -1.39 -3.70 6.45
N LYS A 46 -1.13 -2.39 6.50
CA LYS A 46 0.24 -1.87 6.39
C LYS A 46 1.13 -2.43 7.49
N LYS A 47 0.63 -2.49 8.73
CA LYS A 47 1.37 -3.08 9.84
C LYS A 47 1.68 -4.56 9.57
N ARG A 48 0.67 -5.35 9.15
CA ARG A 48 0.86 -6.77 8.76
C ARG A 48 1.94 -6.94 7.69
N LEU A 49 1.95 -6.09 6.66
CA LEU A 49 2.91 -6.16 5.56
C LEU A 49 4.33 -5.83 6.03
N ILE A 50 4.49 -4.78 6.84
CA ILE A 50 5.78 -4.42 7.46
C ILE A 50 6.29 -5.56 8.34
N ASP A 51 5.44 -6.12 9.19
CA ASP A 51 5.77 -7.25 10.07
C ASP A 51 6.15 -8.50 9.25
N SER A 52 5.61 -8.66 8.04
CA SER A 52 5.99 -9.74 7.10
C SER A 52 7.28 -9.48 6.31
N GLY A 53 7.96 -8.35 6.55
CA GLY A 53 9.24 -8.01 5.92
C GLY A 53 9.13 -7.17 4.64
N VAL A 54 7.96 -6.60 4.32
CA VAL A 54 7.83 -5.65 3.21
C VAL A 54 8.53 -4.34 3.58
N ASP A 55 9.29 -3.78 2.64
CA ASP A 55 9.97 -2.51 2.84
C ASP A 55 8.97 -1.37 3.11
N ARG A 56 9.31 -0.52 4.09
CA ARG A 56 8.43 0.57 4.54
C ARG A 56 8.27 1.65 3.47
N GLU A 57 9.33 1.93 2.72
CA GLU A 57 9.33 2.98 1.71
C GLU A 57 8.60 2.53 0.45
N GLU A 58 8.82 1.30 0.00
CA GLU A 58 8.02 0.68 -1.07
C GLU A 58 6.52 0.70 -0.74
N LEU A 59 6.16 0.30 0.49
CA LEU A 59 4.76 0.31 0.93
C LEU A 59 4.18 1.73 1.01
N ARG A 60 4.99 2.72 1.42
CA ARG A 60 4.60 4.15 1.45
C ARG A 60 4.29 4.67 0.05
N LEU A 61 5.17 4.39 -0.91
CA LEU A 61 5.01 4.77 -2.31
C LEU A 61 3.78 4.09 -2.93
N LEU A 62 3.60 2.80 -2.68
CA LEU A 62 2.41 2.06 -3.13
C LEU A 62 1.12 2.67 -2.58
N CYS A 63 1.05 2.92 -1.27
CA CYS A 63 -0.15 3.52 -0.65
C CYS A 63 -0.46 4.91 -1.24
N ARG A 64 0.58 5.71 -1.52
CA ARG A 64 0.42 7.04 -2.14
C ARG A 64 -0.12 6.93 -3.56
N TYR A 65 0.41 6.00 -4.36
CA TYR A 65 -0.09 5.69 -5.69
C TYR A 65 -1.55 5.21 -5.65
N LEU A 66 -1.89 4.30 -4.74
CA LEU A 66 -3.26 3.78 -4.61
C LEU A 66 -4.25 4.85 -4.13
N ALA A 67 -3.84 5.76 -3.25
CA ALA A 67 -4.70 6.86 -2.80
C ALA A 67 -5.04 7.80 -3.97
N ASN A 68 -4.08 8.10 -4.82
CA ASN A 68 -4.27 8.95 -5.99
C ASN A 68 -3.36 8.51 -7.14
N PRO A 69 -3.87 7.66 -8.07
CA PRO A 69 -3.08 7.12 -9.17
C PRO A 69 -2.60 8.20 -10.16
N ARG A 70 -3.23 9.38 -10.15
CA ARG A 70 -2.85 10.53 -11.00
C ARG A 70 -1.96 11.53 -10.27
N ASN A 71 -1.40 11.15 -9.11
CA ASN A 71 -0.54 12.05 -8.33
C ASN A 71 0.83 12.22 -8.99
N ARG A 72 0.95 13.24 -9.85
CA ARG A 72 2.19 13.61 -10.54
C ARG A 72 3.35 14.02 -9.61
N PHE A 73 3.09 14.19 -8.32
CA PHE A 73 4.09 14.56 -7.32
C PHE A 73 4.55 13.38 -6.45
N ALA A 74 4.12 12.15 -6.74
CA ALA A 74 4.46 10.99 -5.92
C ALA A 74 5.98 10.77 -5.82
N GLU A 75 6.71 11.05 -6.91
CA GLU A 75 8.15 10.86 -7.09
C GLU A 75 9.01 11.98 -6.48
N ARG A 76 8.43 13.10 -6.01
CA ARG A 76 9.19 14.28 -5.56
C ARG A 76 10.19 14.02 -4.42
N ASN A 77 10.00 12.96 -3.65
CA ASN A 77 10.86 12.62 -2.50
C ASN A 77 11.82 11.46 -2.79
N LEU A 78 11.97 11.02 -4.05
CA LEU A 78 12.92 9.95 -4.39
C LEU A 78 14.38 10.39 -4.28
N ASN A 79 14.65 11.71 -4.31
CA ASN A 79 15.99 12.27 -4.31
C ASN A 79 16.49 12.77 -2.94
N SER A 80 15.72 12.58 -1.87
CA SER A 80 16.19 12.87 -0.50
C SER A 80 16.70 11.57 0.13
N LEU A 81 17.86 11.12 -0.33
CA LEU A 81 18.64 9.99 0.21
C LEU A 81 19.94 10.56 0.76
#